data_AF-A0A4U5UKF4-F1
#
_entry.id   AF-A0A4U5UKF4-F1
#
_cell.length_a   1.000
_cell.length_b   1.000
_cell.length_c   1.000
_cell.angle_alpha   90.00
_cell.angle_beta   90.00
_cell.angle_gamma   90.00
#
_symmetry.space_group_name_H-M   'P 1'
#
loop_
_entity.id
_entity.type
_entity.pdbx_description
1 polymer ?
#
loop_
_entity_poly.entity_id
_entity_poly.type
_entity_poly.pdbx_seq_one_letter_code
_entity_poly.pdbx_strand_id
1 'polypeptide(L)'
;MGNVLKPVQDLSQALKRRASVQSRSEPVVQDVVQDVVQGAVQGAVEEVAQEDLLQAELTKLQQVDLWRVQWGLSQNLLPDFPPVPPHWLRSADATSTAKTMLKCYHEQGALAMLNAVLTMIGLGHRINYTAEPPRPRLILAPKPDPDFVQTWRRKLISRMQQPDIVLDRLQDAGILKTANREAINIFAARKEKNRALVDLVLRKGDEAQQVFYKALSQSEPFLLQELEGSPIRIKNPSEMSDLAEMLEFLVSEELRCFQWLVSHMSDDGCSPIGGEQLQHADRPTTQRLLGEYFGSEQGETVAKNILLKIVPMLSVCLRGKAVTSQSSSDIRSDLSEDTSVVEITPEVFKDGNMFRLRCFQPGIFHCRETGLLFVGVGDVVYQVIPWDVDFLCSKGLRPAGPLFRFTVITGSFHQLYLPHCQLTSDALKLSVAHVTGDSVDFITPGQVTEHHVIIDVSGFSCFGLVTPVASNSPISGLVLIFSQLSTCSLFILLLQRNVNLPQVIKDWKQRSGAEYVETIPDCELIPNQMYKMSAEPSTFIQPESSKFVNFSDYNNFLASFQVQLAADVRRVELQLMTSVTPLPLIGWLFGSIESVVWRQVVQMKGQ
;
A
#
# COMPACT_ATOMS: atom_id res chain seq x y z
N MET A 1 -15.38 20.80 -47.45
CA MET A 1 -14.48 19.75 -47.97
C MET A 1 -14.61 18.57 -47.02
N GLY A 2 -15.50 17.59 -47.22
CA GLY A 2 -15.57 16.62 -48.32
C GLY A 2 -14.93 15.31 -47.82
N ASN A 3 -15.69 14.48 -47.07
CA ASN A 3 -16.26 13.17 -47.48
C ASN A 3 -15.24 12.01 -47.45
N VAL A 4 -15.51 10.74 -47.09
CA VAL A 4 -16.54 9.97 -46.35
C VAL A 4 -16.08 8.49 -46.46
N LEU A 5 -16.25 7.71 -45.38
CA LEU A 5 -16.51 6.24 -45.20
C LEU A 5 -15.90 5.13 -46.12
N LYS A 6 -15.50 4.03 -45.44
CA LYS A 6 -15.13 2.62 -45.80
C LYS A 6 -16.24 1.81 -46.57
N PRO A 7 -16.18 0.45 -46.75
CA PRO A 7 -15.17 -0.54 -47.23
C PRO A 7 -15.78 -1.58 -48.25
N VAL A 8 -15.07 -2.66 -48.66
CA VAL A 8 -15.53 -4.10 -48.84
C VAL A 8 -14.70 -4.92 -49.86
N GLN A 9 -14.35 -6.16 -49.45
CA GLN A 9 -14.11 -7.48 -50.09
C GLN A 9 -13.67 -7.70 -51.57
N ASP A 10 -12.95 -8.82 -51.70
CA ASP A 10 -12.83 -9.79 -52.81
C ASP A 10 -11.98 -9.48 -54.06
N LEU A 11 -10.83 -10.17 -54.12
CA LEU A 11 -10.16 -10.57 -55.36
C LEU A 11 -9.65 -12.02 -55.26
N SER A 12 -10.59 -12.93 -55.02
CA SER A 12 -10.61 -14.27 -55.60
C SER A 12 -10.67 -14.14 -57.14
N GLN A 13 -9.57 -13.79 -57.82
CA GLN A 13 -9.52 -13.80 -59.29
C GLN A 13 -8.11 -13.63 -59.91
N ALA A 14 -7.14 -14.42 -59.47
CA ALA A 14 -5.90 -14.68 -60.22
C ALA A 14 -5.29 -15.96 -59.64
N LEU A 15 -5.43 -17.18 -60.17
CA LEU A 15 -5.15 -17.62 -61.53
C LEU A 15 -5.82 -19.00 -61.74
N LYS A 16 -7.07 -19.02 -62.19
CA LYS A 16 -7.68 -20.16 -62.91
C LYS A 16 -7.86 -19.77 -64.38
N ARG A 17 -6.81 -19.96 -65.17
CA ARG A 17 -6.83 -20.24 -66.61
C ARG A 17 -5.70 -21.26 -66.78
N ARG A 18 -5.87 -22.47 -67.29
CA ARG A 18 -6.66 -22.90 -68.44
C ARG A 18 -6.75 -24.43 -68.37
N ALA A 19 -7.95 -24.95 -68.59
CA ALA A 19 -8.21 -26.39 -68.64
C ALA A 19 -7.86 -26.99 -70.02
N SER A 20 -7.93 -28.32 -70.07
CA SER A 20 -8.23 -29.20 -71.23
C SER A 20 -6.98 -29.63 -72.04
N VAL A 21 -6.70 -30.89 -72.40
CA VAL A 21 -7.53 -32.03 -72.83
C VAL A 21 -6.74 -33.38 -72.81
N GLN A 22 -7.43 -34.46 -72.40
CA GLN A 22 -7.39 -35.92 -72.74
C GLN A 22 -6.10 -36.69 -73.06
N SER A 23 -5.94 -37.89 -72.47
CA SER A 23 -6.37 -39.21 -73.03
C SER A 23 -5.89 -40.41 -72.17
N ARG A 24 -6.83 -41.26 -71.70
CA ARG A 24 -7.01 -42.71 -71.97
C ARG A 24 -5.83 -43.67 -71.70
N SER A 25 -5.97 -44.56 -70.69
CA SER A 25 -6.14 -46.04 -70.82
C SER A 25 -5.71 -46.80 -69.54
N GLU A 26 -6.65 -47.59 -68.97
CA GLU A 26 -6.46 -48.70 -68.00
C GLU A 26 -6.01 -50.01 -68.71
N PRO A 27 -5.88 -51.21 -68.07
CA PRO A 27 -5.46 -51.64 -66.70
C PRO A 27 -4.43 -52.82 -66.76
N VAL A 28 -4.35 -53.68 -65.70
CA VAL A 28 -3.95 -55.13 -65.68
C VAL A 28 -2.46 -55.43 -65.33
N VAL A 29 -2.03 -56.35 -64.44
CA VAL A 29 -2.61 -57.40 -63.55
C VAL A 29 -1.48 -58.05 -62.69
N GLN A 30 -1.85 -58.60 -61.51
CA GLN A 30 -1.30 -59.72 -60.68
C GLN A 30 0.21 -59.78 -60.32
N ASP A 31 0.66 -59.87 -59.06
CA ASP A 31 0.39 -60.80 -57.92
C ASP A 31 1.35 -62.02 -57.88
N VAL A 32 1.72 -62.42 -56.65
CA VAL A 32 2.45 -63.64 -56.19
C VAL A 32 3.98 -63.64 -56.46
N VAL A 33 4.92 -63.86 -55.52
CA VAL A 33 5.11 -64.98 -54.56
C VAL A 33 6.07 -64.58 -53.41
N GLN A 34 5.78 -65.10 -52.21
CA GLN A 34 6.56 -65.07 -50.96
C GLN A 34 7.92 -65.83 -51.06
N ASP A 35 8.96 -65.39 -50.36
CA ASP A 35 9.47 -66.09 -49.16
C ASP A 35 10.86 -65.57 -48.68
N VAL A 36 10.88 -65.25 -47.38
CA VAL A 36 11.91 -65.47 -46.36
C VAL A 36 13.34 -65.75 -46.82
N VAL A 37 14.25 -64.78 -46.62
CA VAL A 37 15.59 -65.00 -46.04
C VAL A 37 15.94 -63.80 -45.16
N GLN A 38 16.09 -64.05 -43.85
CA GLN A 38 16.69 -63.14 -42.87
C GLN A 38 18.12 -62.74 -43.30
N GLY A 39 18.45 -61.46 -43.20
CA GLY A 39 19.82 -60.98 -43.41
C GLY A 39 19.94 -59.50 -43.08
N ALA A 40 20.28 -59.22 -41.83
CA ALA A 40 20.57 -57.91 -41.24
C ALA A 40 21.30 -56.92 -42.17
N VAL A 41 20.73 -55.72 -42.34
CA VAL A 41 21.45 -54.43 -42.19
C VAL A 41 20.45 -53.40 -41.66
N GLN A 42 20.51 -53.17 -40.35
CA GLN A 42 20.01 -51.97 -39.69
C GLN A 42 20.75 -50.74 -40.25
N GLY A 43 20.03 -49.83 -40.89
CA GLY A 43 20.41 -48.43 -41.00
C GLY A 43 19.67 -47.67 -39.90
N ALA A 44 20.29 -47.56 -38.72
CA ALA A 44 19.80 -46.78 -37.60
C ALA A 44 19.87 -45.28 -37.95
N VAL A 45 18.71 -44.67 -38.18
CA VAL A 45 18.53 -43.26 -37.86
C VAL A 45 18.15 -43.26 -36.38
N GLU A 46 19.12 -42.97 -35.51
CA GLU A 46 18.85 -42.69 -34.10
C GLU A 46 17.87 -41.51 -34.04
N GLU A 47 16.61 -41.78 -33.68
CA GLU A 47 15.71 -40.76 -33.12
C GLU A 47 16.38 -40.26 -31.84
N VAL A 48 17.11 -39.15 -31.93
CA VAL A 48 17.64 -38.46 -30.75
C VAL A 48 16.45 -38.11 -29.86
N ALA A 49 16.41 -38.66 -28.65
CA ALA A 49 15.35 -38.38 -27.70
C ALA A 49 15.27 -36.86 -27.48
N GLN A 50 14.05 -36.30 -27.48
CA GLN A 50 13.85 -34.85 -27.37
C GLN A 50 14.43 -34.27 -26.07
N GLU A 51 14.56 -35.10 -25.03
CA GLU A 51 15.27 -34.80 -23.78
C GLU A 51 16.78 -34.54 -24.02
N ASP A 52 17.44 -35.38 -24.82
CA ASP A 52 18.87 -35.24 -25.15
C ASP A 52 19.12 -33.98 -25.98
N LEU A 53 18.19 -33.62 -26.87
CA LEU A 53 18.24 -32.38 -27.65
C LEU A 53 18.10 -31.14 -26.76
N LEU A 54 17.12 -31.13 -25.84
CA LEU A 54 16.92 -30.02 -24.90
C LEU A 54 18.16 -29.80 -24.03
N GLN A 55 18.71 -30.88 -23.47
CA GLN A 55 19.90 -30.81 -22.64
C GLN A 55 21.14 -30.39 -23.44
N ALA A 56 21.30 -30.89 -24.67
CA ALA A 56 22.40 -30.50 -25.55
C ALA A 56 22.37 -29.01 -25.90
N GLU A 57 21.20 -28.44 -26.20
CA GLU A 57 21.06 -27.02 -26.53
C GLU A 57 21.34 -26.10 -25.34
N LEU A 58 20.83 -26.44 -24.15
CA LEU A 58 21.10 -25.67 -22.93
C LEU A 58 22.59 -25.73 -22.53
N THR A 59 23.27 -26.86 -22.75
CA THR A 59 24.69 -27.04 -22.41
C THR A 59 25.62 -26.25 -23.35
N LYS A 60 25.16 -25.93 -24.57
CA LYS A 60 25.89 -25.09 -25.55
C LYS A 60 25.80 -23.58 -25.26
N LEU A 61 25.02 -23.16 -24.26
CA LEU A 61 24.86 -21.74 -23.92
C LEU A 61 26.00 -21.27 -23.02
N GLN A 62 26.41 -20.02 -23.19
CA GLN A 62 27.26 -19.35 -22.21
C GLN A 62 26.45 -19.12 -20.92
N GLN A 63 27.13 -19.03 -19.78
CA GLN A 63 26.49 -18.86 -18.48
C GLN A 63 25.51 -17.68 -18.43
N VAL A 64 25.88 -16.55 -19.06
CA VAL A 64 25.03 -15.36 -19.16
C VAL A 64 23.76 -15.64 -19.98
N ASP A 65 23.88 -16.37 -21.10
CA ASP A 65 22.72 -16.72 -21.92
C ASP A 65 21.83 -17.75 -21.22
N LEU A 66 22.40 -18.68 -20.46
CA LEU A 66 21.63 -19.59 -19.62
C LEU A 66 20.82 -18.83 -18.55
N TRP A 67 21.40 -17.81 -17.90
CA TRP A 67 20.66 -16.94 -16.98
C TRP A 67 19.54 -16.16 -17.67
N ARG A 68 19.78 -15.67 -18.90
CA ARG A 68 18.74 -15.00 -19.70
C ARG A 68 17.62 -15.97 -20.08
N VAL A 69 17.96 -17.23 -20.40
CA VAL A 69 16.97 -18.29 -20.64
C VAL A 69 16.16 -18.55 -19.36
N GLN A 70 16.82 -18.74 -18.22
CA GLN A 70 16.15 -18.93 -16.93
C GLN A 70 15.24 -17.76 -16.56
N TRP A 71 15.68 -16.52 -16.80
CA TRP A 71 14.82 -15.35 -16.63
C TRP A 71 13.60 -15.41 -17.56
N GLY A 72 13.81 -15.73 -18.85
CA GLY A 72 12.73 -15.87 -19.83
C GLY A 72 11.70 -16.94 -19.47
N LEU A 73 12.15 -18.09 -18.93
CA LEU A 73 11.26 -19.15 -18.44
C LEU A 73 10.35 -18.71 -17.29
N SER A 74 10.73 -17.65 -16.56
CA SER A 74 9.90 -17.05 -15.51
C SER A 74 8.92 -15.98 -16.02
N GLN A 75 8.91 -15.69 -17.32
CA GLN A 75 8.03 -14.71 -17.95
C GLN A 75 6.84 -15.39 -18.64
N ASN A 76 5.76 -14.62 -18.82
CA ASN A 76 4.56 -15.09 -19.53
C ASN A 76 4.72 -14.92 -21.05
N LEU A 77 5.34 -15.90 -21.71
CA LEU A 77 5.76 -15.77 -23.12
C LEU A 77 4.83 -16.43 -24.13
N LEU A 78 4.30 -17.59 -23.78
CA LEU A 78 3.43 -18.37 -24.66
C LEU A 78 2.05 -18.50 -24.01
N PRO A 79 0.95 -18.29 -24.75
CA PRO A 79 -0.40 -18.55 -24.26
C PRO A 79 -0.55 -20.00 -23.82
N ASP A 80 -1.25 -20.25 -22.69
CA ASP A 80 -1.43 -21.58 -22.08
C ASP A 80 -0.15 -22.25 -21.55
N PHE A 81 1.00 -21.56 -21.54
CA PHE A 81 2.24 -22.03 -20.90
C PHE A 81 2.54 -21.18 -19.67
N PRO A 82 2.21 -21.67 -18.45
CA PRO A 82 2.46 -20.92 -17.22
C PRO A 82 3.97 -20.69 -17.02
N PRO A 83 4.39 -19.55 -16.46
CA PRO A 83 5.80 -19.27 -16.18
C PRO A 83 6.35 -20.21 -15.11
N VAL A 84 7.60 -20.64 -15.26
CA VAL A 84 8.28 -21.44 -14.22
C VAL A 84 8.58 -20.54 -13.01
N PRO A 85 8.28 -20.97 -11.77
CA PRO A 85 8.63 -20.21 -10.58
C PRO A 85 10.15 -19.91 -10.54
N PRO A 86 10.58 -18.65 -10.35
CA PRO A 86 12.01 -18.29 -10.40
C PRO A 86 12.92 -19.10 -9.48
N HIS A 87 12.37 -19.59 -8.36
CA HIS A 87 13.13 -20.38 -7.39
C HIS A 87 13.42 -21.83 -7.85
N TRP A 88 12.67 -22.36 -8.82
CA TRP A 88 12.93 -23.68 -9.45
C TRP A 88 14.09 -23.63 -10.45
N LEU A 89 14.52 -22.42 -10.83
CA LEU A 89 15.57 -22.17 -11.81
C LEU A 89 16.89 -21.71 -11.17
N ARG A 90 17.02 -21.80 -9.84
CA ARG A 90 18.19 -21.30 -9.09
C ARG A 90 19.47 -22.12 -9.29
N SER A 91 19.36 -23.34 -9.80
CA SER A 91 20.52 -24.13 -10.21
C SER A 91 21.13 -23.50 -11.45
N ALA A 92 22.37 -23.01 -11.36
CA ALA A 92 23.06 -22.34 -12.47
C ALA A 92 23.51 -23.28 -13.60
N ASP A 93 23.10 -24.56 -13.58
CA ASP A 93 23.48 -25.56 -14.56
C ASP A 93 22.36 -25.90 -15.56
N ALA A 94 22.78 -26.20 -16.78
CA ALA A 94 21.91 -26.51 -17.91
C ALA A 94 21.06 -27.77 -17.66
N THR A 95 21.64 -28.79 -17.02
CA THR A 95 20.99 -30.07 -16.74
C THR A 95 19.79 -29.92 -15.81
N SER A 96 19.94 -29.19 -14.71
CA SER A 96 18.87 -28.93 -13.77
C SER A 96 17.79 -28.05 -14.37
N THR A 97 18.18 -27.08 -15.21
CA THR A 97 17.23 -26.27 -16.00
C THR A 97 16.41 -27.15 -16.96
N ALA A 98 17.07 -28.06 -17.69
CA ALA A 98 16.41 -29.00 -18.59
C ALA A 98 15.40 -29.90 -17.84
N LYS A 99 15.81 -30.47 -16.70
CA LYS A 99 14.92 -31.28 -15.84
C LYS A 99 13.70 -30.50 -15.37
N THR A 100 13.88 -29.24 -14.96
CA THR A 100 12.78 -28.37 -14.57
C THR A 100 11.84 -28.09 -15.74
N MET A 101 12.38 -27.82 -16.93
CA MET A 101 11.57 -27.60 -18.13
C MET A 101 10.78 -28.85 -18.54
N LEU A 102 11.40 -30.03 -18.51
CA LEU A 102 10.72 -31.31 -18.78
C LEU A 102 9.63 -31.58 -17.74
N LYS A 103 9.89 -31.32 -16.46
CA LYS A 103 8.88 -31.44 -15.39
C LYS A 103 7.69 -30.50 -15.62
N CYS A 104 7.94 -29.28 -16.08
CA CYS A 104 6.91 -28.25 -16.26
C CYS A 104 6.10 -28.43 -17.54
N TYR A 105 6.75 -28.78 -18.65
CA TYR A 105 6.19 -28.66 -19.99
C TYR A 105 6.21 -29.96 -20.80
N HIS A 106 6.78 -31.05 -20.27
CA HIS A 106 7.08 -32.28 -21.00
C HIS A 106 8.02 -32.03 -22.19
N GLU A 107 8.40 -33.07 -22.94
CA GLU A 107 9.43 -33.00 -23.98
C GLU A 107 9.17 -31.94 -25.06
N GLN A 108 8.01 -32.02 -25.72
CA GLN A 108 7.65 -31.11 -26.82
C GLN A 108 7.39 -29.68 -26.34
N GLY A 109 6.71 -29.53 -25.20
CA GLY A 109 6.43 -28.22 -24.62
C GLY A 109 7.69 -27.52 -24.11
N ALA A 110 8.65 -28.27 -23.58
CA ALA A 110 9.94 -27.72 -23.13
C ALA A 110 10.74 -27.15 -24.30
N LEU A 111 10.79 -27.85 -25.44
CA LEU A 111 11.47 -27.37 -26.65
C LEU A 111 10.77 -26.14 -27.25
N ALA A 112 9.44 -26.12 -27.27
CA ALA A 112 8.67 -24.98 -27.72
C ALA A 112 8.91 -23.73 -26.85
N MET A 113 8.89 -23.90 -25.52
CA MET A 113 9.21 -22.83 -24.59
C MET A 113 10.67 -22.37 -24.73
N LEU A 114 11.63 -23.30 -24.88
CA LEU A 114 13.03 -22.95 -25.11
C LEU A 114 13.16 -22.11 -26.39
N ASN A 115 12.52 -22.51 -27.47
CA ASN A 115 12.56 -21.78 -28.74
C ASN A 115 11.98 -20.36 -28.61
N ALA A 116 10.85 -20.21 -27.93
CA ALA A 116 10.25 -18.90 -27.66
C ALA A 116 11.19 -18.00 -26.84
N VAL A 117 11.81 -18.54 -25.79
CA VAL A 117 12.79 -17.81 -24.96
C VAL A 117 14.03 -17.44 -25.78
N LEU A 118 14.61 -18.38 -26.53
CA LEU A 118 15.78 -18.13 -27.38
C LEU A 118 15.49 -17.06 -28.43
N THR A 119 14.30 -17.08 -29.03
CA THR A 119 13.85 -16.05 -29.96
C THR A 119 13.79 -14.67 -29.29
N MET A 120 13.19 -14.59 -28.10
CA MET A 120 13.11 -13.34 -27.33
C MET A 120 14.47 -12.75 -26.99
N ILE A 121 15.46 -13.58 -26.65
CA ILE A 121 16.81 -13.13 -26.27
C ILE A 121 17.75 -12.91 -27.47
N GLY A 122 17.28 -13.10 -28.70
CA GLY A 122 18.03 -12.86 -29.94
C GLY A 122 18.84 -14.06 -30.47
N LEU A 123 18.57 -15.27 -29.99
CA LEU A 123 19.26 -16.53 -30.32
C LEU A 123 18.37 -17.53 -31.10
N GLY A 124 17.26 -17.08 -31.70
CA GLY A 124 16.24 -17.94 -32.33
C GLY A 124 16.69 -18.74 -33.56
N HIS A 125 17.91 -18.58 -34.07
CA HIS A 125 18.45 -19.37 -35.19
C HIS A 125 18.97 -20.76 -34.76
N ARG A 126 19.01 -21.05 -33.46
CA ARG A 126 19.62 -22.27 -32.91
C ARG A 126 18.70 -23.50 -32.92
N ILE A 127 17.38 -23.31 -32.97
CA ILE A 127 16.42 -24.41 -32.95
C ILE A 127 15.38 -24.19 -34.07
N ASN A 128 15.37 -25.05 -35.09
CA ASN A 128 14.31 -25.09 -36.10
C ASN A 128 13.11 -25.89 -35.57
N TYR A 129 12.44 -25.38 -34.54
CA TYR A 129 11.21 -25.97 -34.03
C TYR A 129 10.00 -25.26 -34.66
N THR A 130 9.34 -25.93 -35.61
CA THR A 130 8.22 -25.36 -36.41
C THR A 130 6.86 -25.96 -36.07
N ALA A 131 6.77 -26.79 -35.02
CA ALA A 131 5.52 -27.40 -34.59
C ALA A 131 4.73 -26.48 -33.62
N GLU A 132 3.40 -26.47 -33.74
CA GLU A 132 2.55 -25.85 -32.73
C GLU A 132 2.77 -26.55 -31.38
N PRO A 133 3.00 -25.81 -30.28
CA PRO A 133 3.27 -26.42 -28.99
C PRO A 133 2.06 -27.23 -28.52
N PRO A 134 2.19 -28.51 -28.15
CA PRO A 134 1.09 -29.23 -27.51
C PRO A 134 0.77 -28.56 -26.17
N ARG A 135 -0.51 -28.27 -25.94
CA ARG A 135 -0.96 -27.64 -24.69
C ARG A 135 -0.52 -28.50 -23.49
N PRO A 136 0.11 -27.90 -22.46
CA PRO A 136 0.37 -28.60 -21.22
C PRO A 136 -0.95 -29.14 -20.67
N ARG A 137 -0.99 -30.41 -20.27
CA ARG A 137 -2.16 -30.96 -19.57
C ARG A 137 -2.27 -30.25 -18.22
N LEU A 138 -3.20 -29.28 -18.12
CA LEU A 138 -3.58 -28.69 -16.84
C LEU A 138 -4.12 -29.82 -15.96
N ILE A 139 -3.44 -30.07 -14.84
CA ILE A 139 -3.86 -31.06 -13.86
C ILE A 139 -5.24 -30.64 -13.35
N LEU A 140 -6.23 -31.53 -13.47
CA LEU A 140 -7.51 -31.37 -12.78
C LEU A 140 -7.22 -31.27 -11.28
N ALA A 141 -7.21 -30.06 -10.77
CA ALA A 141 -6.92 -29.83 -9.36
C ALA A 141 -8.02 -30.52 -8.53
N PRO A 142 -7.66 -31.34 -7.53
CA PRO A 142 -8.63 -31.90 -6.60
C PRO A 142 -9.40 -30.78 -5.89
N LYS A 143 -10.51 -31.12 -5.22
CA LYS A 143 -11.19 -30.11 -4.39
C LYS A 143 -10.20 -29.60 -3.34
N PRO A 144 -10.02 -28.28 -3.21
CA PRO A 144 -9.11 -27.73 -2.23
C PRO A 144 -9.56 -28.12 -0.82
N ASP A 145 -8.58 -28.41 0.02
CA ASP A 145 -8.74 -28.38 1.47
C ASP A 145 -9.40 -27.04 1.86
N PRO A 146 -10.47 -27.01 2.66
CA PRO A 146 -11.09 -25.77 3.12
C PRO A 146 -10.10 -24.79 3.76
N ASP A 147 -9.03 -25.28 4.39
CA ASP A 147 -8.02 -24.43 5.04
C ASP A 147 -6.84 -24.08 4.12
N PHE A 148 -6.86 -24.49 2.83
CA PHE A 148 -5.74 -24.36 1.90
C PHE A 148 -5.14 -22.95 1.85
N VAL A 149 -5.99 -21.93 1.70
CA VAL A 149 -5.53 -20.54 1.53
C VAL A 149 -4.91 -20.03 2.84
N GLN A 150 -5.46 -20.44 3.99
CA GLN A 150 -4.93 -20.11 5.32
C GLN A 150 -3.58 -20.81 5.54
N THR A 151 -3.51 -22.13 5.36
CA THR A 151 -2.30 -22.92 5.52
C THR A 151 -1.15 -22.40 4.67
N TRP A 152 -1.45 -21.98 3.43
CA TRP A 152 -0.43 -21.56 2.47
C TRP A 152 -0.29 -20.06 2.29
N ARG A 153 -0.99 -19.23 3.08
CA ARG A 153 -1.01 -17.76 2.95
C ARG A 153 0.37 -17.18 2.65
N ARG A 154 1.36 -17.47 3.50
CA ARG A 154 2.71 -16.92 3.35
C ARG A 154 3.39 -17.29 2.03
N LYS A 155 3.26 -18.56 1.60
CA LYS A 155 3.84 -19.03 0.34
C LYS A 155 3.09 -18.43 -0.84
N LEU A 156 1.77 -18.35 -0.79
CA LEU A 156 0.94 -17.68 -1.80
C LEU A 156 1.34 -16.21 -1.96
N ILE A 157 1.47 -15.47 -0.86
CA ILE A 157 1.89 -14.05 -0.87
C ILE A 157 3.27 -13.88 -1.50
N SER A 158 4.23 -14.72 -1.11
CA SER A 158 5.62 -14.58 -1.56
C SER A 158 5.90 -15.12 -2.96
N ARG A 159 5.12 -16.10 -3.45
CA ARG A 159 5.46 -16.88 -4.65
C ARG A 159 4.48 -16.77 -5.82
N MET A 160 3.25 -16.30 -5.61
CA MET A 160 2.33 -16.03 -6.73
C MET A 160 2.95 -14.98 -7.67
N GLN A 161 3.01 -15.30 -8.97
CA GLN A 161 3.63 -14.48 -10.00
C GLN A 161 2.62 -13.60 -10.75
N GLN A 162 1.39 -14.08 -10.93
CA GLN A 162 0.34 -13.51 -11.80
C GLN A 162 -0.95 -13.15 -11.02
N PRO A 163 -0.90 -12.23 -10.04
CA PRO A 163 -2.08 -11.84 -9.28
C PRO A 163 -3.18 -11.19 -10.13
N ASP A 164 -2.82 -10.50 -11.21
CA ASP A 164 -3.80 -9.78 -12.06
C ASP A 164 -4.73 -10.76 -12.80
N ILE A 165 -4.23 -11.92 -13.23
CA ILE A 165 -5.07 -12.99 -13.83
C ILE A 165 -6.04 -13.56 -12.79
N VAL A 166 -5.56 -13.78 -11.56
CA VAL A 166 -6.41 -14.26 -10.46
C VAL A 166 -7.48 -13.24 -10.11
N LEU A 167 -7.13 -11.94 -10.10
CA LEU A 167 -8.07 -10.84 -9.90
C LEU A 167 -9.15 -10.79 -10.97
N ASP A 168 -8.78 -10.91 -12.25
CA ASP A 168 -9.73 -10.93 -13.38
C ASP A 168 -10.74 -12.08 -13.20
N ARG A 169 -10.26 -13.29 -12.89
CA ARG A 169 -11.12 -14.47 -12.69
C ARG A 169 -12.08 -14.32 -11.51
N LEU A 170 -11.61 -13.75 -10.41
CA LEU A 170 -12.45 -13.51 -9.23
C LEU A 170 -13.51 -12.43 -9.50
N GLN A 171 -13.20 -11.45 -10.34
CA GLN A 171 -14.15 -10.43 -10.76
C GLN A 171 -15.19 -11.01 -11.75
N ASP A 172 -14.76 -11.81 -12.72
CA ASP A 172 -15.64 -12.50 -13.66
C ASP A 172 -16.63 -13.44 -12.93
N ALA A 173 -16.19 -14.05 -11.84
CA ALA A 173 -17.01 -14.89 -10.97
C ALA A 173 -17.92 -14.10 -10.01
N GLY A 174 -17.88 -12.75 -10.03
CA GLY A 174 -18.69 -11.90 -9.15
C GLY A 174 -18.23 -11.85 -7.69
N ILE A 175 -17.12 -12.51 -7.34
CA ILE A 175 -16.58 -12.52 -5.98
C ILE A 175 -16.01 -11.14 -5.61
N LEU A 176 -15.31 -10.50 -6.55
CA LEU A 176 -14.75 -9.15 -6.39
C LEU A 176 -15.50 -8.12 -7.23
N LYS A 177 -15.81 -6.95 -6.63
CA LYS A 177 -16.33 -5.78 -7.33
C LYS A 177 -15.18 -4.92 -7.88
N THR A 178 -15.48 -4.00 -8.79
CA THR A 178 -14.51 -3.04 -9.35
C THR A 178 -13.75 -2.27 -8.27
N ALA A 179 -14.43 -1.80 -7.22
CA ALA A 179 -13.79 -1.11 -6.09
C ALA A 179 -12.72 -1.97 -5.37
N ASN A 180 -12.95 -3.29 -5.24
CA ASN A 180 -11.97 -4.20 -4.65
C ASN A 180 -10.71 -4.31 -5.52
N ARG A 181 -10.89 -4.39 -6.84
CA ARG A 181 -9.78 -4.43 -7.81
C ARG A 181 -8.98 -3.14 -7.75
N GLU A 182 -9.64 -2.00 -7.74
CA GLU A 182 -8.99 -0.69 -7.62
C GLU A 182 -8.17 -0.62 -6.33
N ALA A 183 -8.75 -1.04 -5.20
CA ALA A 183 -8.05 -1.08 -3.91
C ALA A 183 -6.80 -1.97 -3.94
N ILE A 184 -6.84 -3.13 -4.60
CA ILE A 184 -5.67 -4.01 -4.73
C ILE A 184 -4.64 -3.43 -5.73
N ASN A 185 -5.11 -2.75 -6.78
CA ASN A 185 -4.23 -2.15 -7.79
C ASN A 185 -3.51 -0.88 -7.32
N ILE A 186 -3.86 -0.34 -6.15
CA ILE A 186 -3.06 0.69 -5.46
C ILE A 186 -1.64 0.17 -5.16
N PHE A 187 -1.48 -1.13 -4.89
CA PHE A 187 -0.18 -1.71 -4.58
C PHE A 187 0.65 -1.90 -5.85
N ALA A 188 1.79 -1.19 -5.94
CA ALA A 188 2.73 -1.36 -7.06
C ALA A 188 3.55 -2.66 -6.95
N ALA A 189 3.90 -3.06 -5.72
CA ALA A 189 4.72 -4.25 -5.49
C ALA A 189 3.89 -5.54 -5.57
N ARG A 190 4.36 -6.54 -6.35
CA ARG A 190 3.66 -7.82 -6.52
C ARG A 190 3.32 -8.52 -5.20
N LYS A 191 4.28 -8.60 -4.28
CA LYS A 191 4.06 -9.27 -2.98
C LYS A 191 2.94 -8.61 -2.17
N GLU A 192 2.83 -7.28 -2.25
CA GLU A 192 1.79 -6.54 -1.55
C GLU A 192 0.42 -6.69 -2.21
N LYS A 193 0.38 -6.69 -3.56
CA LYS A 193 -0.82 -7.11 -4.29
C LYS A 193 -1.28 -8.50 -3.86
N ASN A 194 -0.35 -9.47 -3.81
CA ASN A 194 -0.64 -10.83 -3.40
C ASN A 194 -1.17 -10.88 -1.95
N ARG A 195 -0.57 -10.11 -1.03
CA ARG A 195 -1.03 -9.99 0.37
C ARG A 195 -2.46 -9.48 0.44
N ALA A 196 -2.73 -8.33 -0.17
CA ALA A 196 -4.06 -7.73 -0.17
C ALA A 196 -5.12 -8.65 -0.81
N LEU A 197 -4.76 -9.34 -1.91
CA LEU A 197 -5.62 -10.31 -2.58
C LEU A 197 -5.93 -11.52 -1.69
N VAL A 198 -4.91 -12.19 -1.15
CA VAL A 198 -5.07 -13.38 -0.31
C VAL A 198 -5.88 -13.04 0.95
N ASP A 199 -5.59 -11.91 1.59
CA ASP A 199 -6.30 -11.46 2.79
C ASP A 199 -7.76 -11.09 2.49
N LEU A 200 -8.06 -10.53 1.31
CA LEU A 200 -9.43 -10.25 0.89
C LEU A 200 -10.22 -11.54 0.61
N VAL A 201 -9.59 -12.52 -0.03
CA VAL A 201 -10.20 -13.83 -0.31
C VAL A 201 -10.54 -14.53 1.00
N LEU A 202 -9.62 -14.55 1.98
CA LEU A 202 -9.87 -15.09 3.31
C LEU A 202 -11.05 -14.38 4.02
N ARG A 203 -11.21 -13.05 3.87
CA ARG A 203 -12.39 -12.33 4.43
C ARG A 203 -13.71 -12.73 3.83
N LYS A 204 -13.72 -12.97 2.52
CA LYS A 204 -14.94 -13.27 1.78
C LYS A 204 -15.47 -14.67 2.05
N GLY A 205 -14.65 -15.54 2.65
CA GLY A 205 -15.05 -16.86 3.10
C GLY A 205 -14.94 -17.92 2.01
N ASP A 206 -15.49 -19.10 2.30
CA ASP A 206 -15.19 -20.36 1.60
C ASP A 206 -15.46 -20.33 0.09
N GLU A 207 -16.54 -19.66 -0.33
CA GLU A 207 -16.87 -19.51 -1.76
C GLU A 207 -15.75 -18.77 -2.50
N ALA A 208 -15.26 -17.66 -1.93
CA ALA A 208 -14.16 -16.90 -2.51
C ALA A 208 -12.85 -17.72 -2.52
N GLN A 209 -12.59 -18.50 -1.47
CA GLN A 209 -11.43 -19.37 -1.38
C GLN A 209 -11.45 -20.47 -2.46
N GLN A 210 -12.61 -21.07 -2.71
CA GLN A 210 -12.78 -22.10 -3.76
C GLN A 210 -12.56 -21.51 -5.16
N VAL A 211 -13.15 -20.35 -5.44
CA VAL A 211 -12.95 -19.67 -6.74
C VAL A 211 -11.49 -19.24 -6.91
N PHE A 212 -10.86 -18.73 -5.84
CA PHE A 212 -9.44 -18.37 -5.84
C PHE A 212 -8.55 -19.57 -6.12
N TYR A 213 -8.79 -20.72 -5.48
CA TYR A 213 -8.04 -21.95 -5.77
C TYR A 213 -8.21 -22.41 -7.22
N LYS A 214 -9.44 -22.35 -7.76
CA LYS A 214 -9.70 -22.64 -9.18
C LYS A 214 -8.98 -21.66 -10.12
N ALA A 215 -8.88 -20.39 -9.75
CA ALA A 215 -8.12 -19.42 -10.52
C ALA A 215 -6.61 -19.75 -10.48
N LEU A 216 -6.07 -20.09 -9.30
CA LEU A 216 -4.69 -20.54 -9.14
C LEU A 216 -4.36 -21.79 -9.94
N SER A 217 -5.29 -22.74 -10.09
CA SER A 217 -5.01 -23.94 -10.90
C SER A 217 -4.88 -23.67 -12.39
N GLN A 218 -5.40 -22.53 -12.83
CA GLN A 218 -5.28 -22.08 -14.21
C GLN A 218 -4.07 -21.17 -14.40
N SER A 219 -3.81 -20.24 -13.46
CA SER A 219 -2.74 -19.26 -13.59
C SER A 219 -1.40 -19.71 -13.02
N GLU A 220 -1.42 -20.53 -11.96
CA GLU A 220 -0.26 -20.87 -11.11
C GLU A 220 -0.14 -22.39 -10.83
N PRO A 221 -0.23 -23.28 -11.83
CA PRO A 221 -0.29 -24.73 -11.60
C PRO A 221 0.98 -25.29 -10.96
N PHE A 222 2.15 -24.72 -11.25
CA PHE A 222 3.42 -25.15 -10.63
C PHE A 222 3.51 -24.75 -9.16
N LEU A 223 2.95 -23.59 -8.79
CA LEU A 223 2.86 -23.19 -7.39
C LEU A 223 1.95 -24.15 -6.63
N LEU A 224 0.77 -24.48 -7.18
CA LEU A 224 -0.13 -25.45 -6.54
C LEU A 224 0.52 -26.83 -6.39
N GLN A 225 1.19 -27.33 -7.43
CA GLN A 225 1.91 -28.59 -7.36
C GLN A 225 2.97 -28.58 -6.24
N GLU A 226 3.64 -27.45 -6.04
CA GLU A 226 4.62 -27.29 -4.95
C GLU A 226 3.95 -27.31 -3.57
N LEU A 227 2.83 -26.61 -3.43
CA LEU A 227 2.10 -26.52 -2.17
C LEU A 227 1.51 -27.89 -1.79
N GLU A 228 0.94 -28.62 -2.75
CA GLU A 228 0.34 -29.95 -2.54
C GLU A 228 1.39 -31.06 -2.36
N GLY A 229 2.52 -30.99 -3.07
CA GLY A 229 3.61 -31.96 -2.99
C GLY A 229 4.57 -31.74 -1.81
N SER A 230 4.44 -30.63 -1.08
CA SER A 230 5.17 -30.43 0.16
C SER A 230 4.53 -31.32 1.23
N PRO A 231 5.23 -32.33 1.80
CA PRO A 231 4.75 -32.94 3.03
C PRO A 231 4.77 -31.84 4.06
N ILE A 232 3.61 -31.26 4.34
CA ILE A 232 3.49 -30.37 5.47
C ILE A 232 3.89 -31.25 6.65
N ARG A 233 4.92 -30.84 7.37
CA ARG A 233 5.24 -31.39 8.69
C ARG A 233 4.14 -30.88 9.63
N ILE A 234 2.87 -31.19 9.33
CA ILE A 234 1.78 -31.14 10.29
C ILE A 234 2.14 -32.27 11.24
N LYS A 235 2.98 -31.95 12.24
CA LYS A 235 2.70 -32.51 13.55
C LYS A 235 1.22 -32.27 13.76
N ASN A 236 0.47 -33.32 14.04
CA ASN A 236 -0.98 -33.31 14.20
C ASN A 236 -1.46 -31.93 14.70
N PRO A 237 -2.51 -31.33 14.13
CA PRO A 237 -3.02 -30.01 14.59
C PRO A 237 -3.29 -29.97 16.11
N SER A 238 -3.44 -31.14 16.74
CA SER A 238 -3.53 -31.35 18.19
C SER A 238 -2.22 -31.20 18.99
N GLU A 239 -1.05 -31.11 18.35
CA GLU A 239 0.29 -31.02 18.98
C GLU A 239 0.99 -29.68 18.76
N MET A 240 0.51 -28.85 17.83
CA MET A 240 1.09 -27.54 17.55
C MET A 240 0.43 -26.50 18.47
N SER A 241 1.22 -25.72 19.21
CA SER A 241 0.68 -24.60 20.01
C SER A 241 0.04 -23.57 19.08
N ASP A 242 -1.10 -22.99 19.50
CA ASP A 242 -1.84 -22.01 18.70
C ASP A 242 -0.92 -20.84 18.28
N LEU A 243 0.03 -20.45 19.15
CA LEU A 243 1.05 -19.43 18.83
C LEU A 243 1.95 -19.81 17.64
N ALA A 244 2.36 -21.08 17.52
CA ALA A 244 3.18 -21.53 16.39
C ALA A 244 2.41 -21.39 15.07
N GLU A 245 1.12 -21.72 15.07
CA GLU A 245 0.25 -21.56 13.91
C GLU A 245 0.11 -20.08 13.52
N MET A 246 -0.11 -19.21 14.51
CA MET A 246 -0.23 -17.77 14.27
C MET A 246 1.06 -17.16 13.72
N LEU A 247 2.22 -17.54 14.26
CA LEU A 247 3.52 -17.10 13.73
C LEU A 247 3.77 -17.67 12.32
N GLU A 248 3.28 -18.88 12.06
CA GLU A 248 3.37 -19.46 10.71
C GLU A 248 2.50 -18.69 9.70
N PHE A 249 1.42 -18.05 10.14
CA PHE A 249 0.58 -17.22 9.27
C PHE A 249 1.28 -15.94 8.76
N LEU A 250 2.26 -15.42 9.51
CA LEU A 250 2.91 -14.14 9.23
C LEU A 250 3.89 -14.21 8.06
N VAL A 251 3.89 -13.18 7.20
CA VAL A 251 5.01 -12.91 6.29
C VAL A 251 6.19 -12.28 7.05
N SER A 252 7.37 -12.24 6.42
CA SER A 252 8.60 -11.81 7.11
C SER A 252 8.53 -10.39 7.69
N GLU A 253 7.88 -9.45 7.00
CA GLU A 253 7.73 -8.08 7.52
C GLU A 253 6.73 -8.02 8.68
N GLU A 254 5.63 -8.77 8.61
CA GLU A 254 4.66 -8.90 9.71
C GLU A 254 5.32 -9.52 10.96
N LEU A 255 6.18 -10.54 10.78
CA LEU A 255 6.93 -11.16 11.87
C LEU A 255 7.90 -10.17 12.53
N ARG A 256 8.62 -9.37 11.72
CA ARG A 256 9.53 -8.33 12.25
C ARG A 256 8.77 -7.27 13.03
N CYS A 257 7.62 -6.83 12.53
CA CYS A 257 6.75 -5.91 13.26
C CYS A 257 6.26 -6.52 14.57
N PHE A 258 5.88 -7.79 14.55
CA PHE A 258 5.46 -8.52 15.73
C PHE A 258 6.57 -8.60 16.78
N GLN A 259 7.77 -9.02 16.36
CA GLN A 259 8.95 -9.09 17.22
C GLN A 259 9.29 -7.72 17.82
N TRP A 260 9.22 -6.66 17.00
CA TRP A 260 9.47 -5.30 17.49
C TRP A 260 8.42 -4.86 18.50
N LEU A 261 7.12 -5.05 18.23
CA LEU A 261 6.06 -4.68 19.17
C LEU A 261 6.21 -5.43 20.50
N VAL A 262 6.42 -6.76 20.46
CA VAL A 262 6.67 -7.58 21.66
C VAL A 262 7.86 -7.05 22.48
N SER A 263 8.92 -6.60 21.81
CA SER A 263 10.10 -6.04 22.47
C SER A 263 9.92 -4.66 23.08
N HIS A 264 8.81 -3.96 22.81
CA HIS A 264 8.61 -2.57 23.24
C HIS A 264 7.26 -2.32 23.95
N MET A 265 6.40 -3.33 24.06
CA MET A 265 5.19 -3.23 24.88
C MET A 265 5.55 -3.47 26.35
N SER A 266 5.19 -2.51 27.20
CA SER A 266 5.12 -2.70 28.65
C SER A 266 3.68 -3.04 29.00
N ASP A 267 3.41 -4.27 29.41
CA ASP A 267 2.17 -4.55 30.16
C ASP A 267 2.42 -4.21 31.64
N ASP A 268 1.33 -3.98 32.38
CA ASP A 268 1.21 -3.54 33.79
C ASP A 268 1.98 -4.47 34.77
N GLY A 269 3.32 -4.48 34.70
CA GLY A 269 4.21 -5.26 35.58
C GLY A 269 5.30 -6.11 34.91
N CYS A 270 5.43 -6.14 33.57
CA CYS A 270 6.49 -6.92 32.89
C CYS A 270 7.44 -6.04 32.07
N SER A 271 8.76 -6.21 32.30
CA SER A 271 9.79 -5.55 31.51
C SER A 271 9.77 -6.03 30.04
N PRO A 272 10.09 -5.18 29.06
CA PRO A 272 10.18 -5.58 27.66
C PRO A 272 11.24 -6.67 27.43
N ILE A 273 10.93 -7.64 26.55
CA ILE A 273 11.93 -8.62 26.09
C ILE A 273 13.04 -7.86 25.36
N GLY A 274 14.29 -8.01 25.83
CA GLY A 274 15.46 -7.33 25.26
C GLY A 274 15.47 -7.37 23.73
N GLY A 275 15.32 -6.20 23.10
CA GLY A 275 15.03 -6.06 21.67
C GLY A 275 15.99 -6.77 20.73
N GLU A 276 17.28 -6.86 21.09
CA GLU A 276 18.30 -7.53 20.29
C GLU A 276 18.05 -9.03 20.09
N GLN A 277 17.43 -9.72 21.07
CA GLN A 277 17.20 -11.16 20.99
C GLN A 277 16.08 -11.52 20.02
N LEU A 278 15.06 -10.66 19.89
CA LEU A 278 13.90 -10.89 19.03
C LEU A 278 14.09 -10.35 17.61
N GLN A 279 14.88 -9.30 17.41
CA GLN A 279 15.05 -8.61 16.11
C GLN A 279 15.54 -9.53 14.97
N HIS A 280 16.24 -10.62 15.30
CA HIS A 280 16.79 -11.58 14.34
C HIS A 280 16.30 -13.01 14.57
N ALA A 281 15.36 -13.21 15.48
CA ALA A 281 14.82 -14.53 15.78
C ALA A 281 14.04 -15.09 14.59
N ASP A 282 14.17 -16.39 14.34
CA ASP A 282 13.23 -17.13 13.48
C ASP A 282 11.94 -17.44 14.26
N ARG A 283 10.90 -17.93 13.57
CA ARG A 283 9.58 -18.19 14.21
C ARG A 283 9.67 -19.15 15.40
N PRO A 284 10.38 -20.30 15.32
CA PRO A 284 10.56 -21.17 16.47
C PRO A 284 11.27 -20.49 17.63
N THR A 285 12.29 -19.68 17.35
CA THR A 285 13.01 -18.93 18.39
C THR A 285 12.12 -17.86 19.02
N THR A 286 11.34 -17.13 18.21
CA THR A 286 10.34 -16.17 18.71
C THR A 286 9.31 -16.83 19.61
N GLN A 287 8.75 -17.96 19.20
CA GLN A 287 7.79 -18.73 20.01
C GLN A 287 8.41 -19.14 21.36
N ARG A 288 9.63 -19.67 21.33
CA ARG A 288 10.35 -20.10 22.52
C ARG A 288 10.64 -18.93 23.47
N LEU A 289 11.15 -17.82 22.95
CA LEU A 289 11.45 -16.62 23.75
C LEU A 289 10.19 -16.04 24.41
N LEU A 290 9.06 -16.01 23.68
CA LEU A 290 7.78 -15.58 24.24
C LEU A 290 7.32 -16.47 25.41
N GLY A 291 7.41 -17.79 25.24
CA GLY A 291 7.05 -18.75 26.29
C GLY A 291 8.00 -18.71 27.50
N GLU A 292 9.31 -18.54 27.26
CA GLU A 292 10.32 -18.41 28.32
C GLU A 292 10.13 -17.12 29.13
N TYR A 293 9.72 -16.01 28.51
CA TYR A 293 9.68 -14.69 29.15
C TYR A 293 8.34 -14.37 29.81
N PHE A 294 7.22 -14.66 29.15
CA PHE A 294 5.87 -14.36 29.67
C PHE A 294 5.21 -15.58 30.34
N GLY A 295 5.74 -16.79 30.14
CA GLY A 295 5.03 -18.04 30.44
C GLY A 295 4.09 -18.44 29.30
N SER A 296 3.77 -19.73 29.19
CA SER A 296 3.06 -20.27 28.01
C SER A 296 1.69 -19.63 27.77
N GLU A 297 0.88 -19.42 28.82
CA GLU A 297 -0.50 -18.94 28.70
C GLU A 297 -0.59 -17.42 28.48
N GLN A 298 0.18 -16.65 29.28
CA GLN A 298 0.25 -15.20 29.14
C GLN A 298 0.97 -14.80 27.85
N GLY A 299 2.05 -15.49 27.48
CA GLY A 299 2.79 -15.24 26.23
C GLY A 299 1.94 -15.51 25.00
N GLU A 300 1.09 -16.54 25.03
CA GLU A 300 0.13 -16.80 23.96
C GLU A 300 -0.95 -15.71 23.88
N THR A 301 -1.46 -15.24 25.03
CA THR A 301 -2.46 -14.15 25.08
C THR A 301 -1.90 -12.83 24.55
N VAL A 302 -0.73 -12.41 25.05
CA VAL A 302 -0.02 -11.20 24.60
C VAL A 302 0.27 -11.30 23.11
N ALA A 303 0.82 -12.43 22.66
CA ALA A 303 1.11 -12.63 21.25
C ALA A 303 -0.16 -12.58 20.40
N LYS A 304 -1.24 -13.25 20.82
CA LYS A 304 -2.51 -13.25 20.10
C LYS A 304 -3.07 -11.84 19.94
N ASN A 305 -3.02 -11.02 20.98
CA ASN A 305 -3.49 -9.64 20.94
C ASN A 305 -2.66 -8.77 19.98
N ILE A 306 -1.33 -8.87 20.03
CA ILE A 306 -0.45 -8.13 19.11
C ILE A 306 -0.66 -8.61 17.66
N LEU A 307 -0.74 -9.93 17.45
CA LEU A 307 -0.91 -10.52 16.12
C LEU A 307 -2.24 -10.13 15.50
N LEU A 308 -3.31 -10.02 16.28
CA LEU A 308 -4.60 -9.51 15.81
C LEU A 308 -4.54 -8.02 15.41
N LYS A 309 -3.64 -7.22 16.01
CA LYS A 309 -3.39 -5.84 15.58
C LYS A 309 -2.62 -5.79 14.26
N ILE A 310 -1.64 -6.68 14.08
CA ILE A 310 -0.77 -6.72 12.87
C ILE A 310 -1.51 -7.33 11.68
N VAL A 311 -2.22 -8.43 11.92
CA VAL A 311 -2.93 -9.19 10.91
C VAL A 311 -4.35 -9.46 11.42
N PRO A 312 -5.27 -8.49 11.32
CA PRO A 312 -6.65 -8.63 11.80
C PRO A 312 -7.38 -9.84 11.23
N MET A 313 -6.94 -10.32 10.07
CA MET A 313 -7.43 -11.54 9.42
C MET A 313 -7.31 -12.80 10.26
N LEU A 314 -6.36 -12.83 11.19
CA LEU A 314 -6.22 -13.93 12.13
C LEU A 314 -7.51 -14.14 12.95
N SER A 315 -8.32 -13.09 13.19
CA SER A 315 -9.63 -13.24 13.85
C SER A 315 -10.62 -14.10 13.06
N VAL A 316 -10.52 -14.09 11.73
CA VAL A 316 -11.35 -14.90 10.83
C VAL A 316 -10.81 -16.32 10.76
N CYS A 317 -9.50 -16.47 10.62
CA CYS A 317 -8.82 -17.75 10.42
C CYS A 317 -8.74 -18.63 11.68
N LEU A 318 -8.71 -18.04 12.88
CA LEU A 318 -8.52 -18.78 14.14
C LEU A 318 -9.84 -19.08 14.88
N ARG A 319 -10.99 -18.93 14.21
CA ARG A 319 -12.32 -18.87 14.84
C ARG A 319 -12.81 -20.20 15.46
N GLY A 320 -11.99 -21.26 15.45
CA GLY A 320 -12.28 -22.55 16.07
C GLY A 320 -12.07 -22.63 17.60
N LYS A 321 -11.52 -21.60 18.25
CA LYS A 321 -11.40 -21.55 19.72
C LYS A 321 -11.93 -20.21 20.23
N ALA A 322 -13.17 -20.26 20.73
CA ALA A 322 -13.92 -19.26 21.47
C ALA A 322 -13.24 -17.88 21.63
N VAL A 323 -13.60 -16.94 20.75
CA VAL A 323 -13.62 -15.53 21.10
C VAL A 323 -15.03 -15.06 20.81
N THR A 324 -15.88 -15.12 21.82
CA THR A 324 -17.16 -14.41 21.84
C THR A 324 -16.87 -12.93 21.63
N SER A 325 -17.70 -12.29 20.81
CA SER A 325 -17.67 -10.88 20.40
C SER A 325 -17.89 -9.87 21.54
N GLN A 326 -17.38 -10.13 22.74
CA GLN A 326 -17.52 -9.31 23.94
C GLN A 326 -16.29 -9.45 24.85
N SER A 327 -15.09 -9.14 24.33
CA SER A 327 -13.93 -8.76 25.16
C SER A 327 -12.79 -8.19 24.31
N SER A 328 -13.08 -7.25 23.41
CA SER A 328 -12.04 -6.30 22.99
C SER A 328 -12.01 -5.18 24.04
N SER A 329 -11.74 -5.54 25.29
CA SER A 329 -11.36 -4.56 26.30
C SER A 329 -9.99 -4.02 25.91
N ASP A 330 -9.90 -2.69 25.91
CA ASP A 330 -8.74 -1.90 25.56
C ASP A 330 -7.47 -2.37 26.27
N ILE A 331 -6.62 -3.13 25.56
CA ILE A 331 -5.21 -3.22 25.94
C ILE A 331 -4.55 -1.98 25.35
N ARG A 332 -4.45 -0.96 26.20
CA ARG A 332 -3.68 0.27 26.01
C ARG A 332 -2.26 -0.12 25.62
N SER A 333 -1.85 0.26 24.41
CA SER A 333 -0.49 0.10 23.94
C SER A 333 0.31 1.32 24.37
N ASP A 334 0.59 1.44 25.67
CA ASP A 334 1.56 2.41 26.13
C ASP A 334 2.95 1.85 25.75
N LEU A 335 3.45 2.28 24.60
CA LEU A 335 4.84 2.03 24.21
C LEU A 335 5.73 2.54 25.34
N SER A 336 6.74 1.76 25.75
CA SER A 336 7.61 2.13 26.87
C SER A 336 8.20 3.54 26.66
N GLU A 337 8.33 4.32 27.74
CA GLU A 337 8.90 5.68 27.72
C GLU A 337 10.32 5.75 27.10
N ASP A 338 11.01 4.61 26.99
CA ASP A 338 12.34 4.46 26.37
C ASP A 338 12.32 4.27 24.84
N THR A 339 11.16 4.16 24.18
CA THR A 339 11.12 3.98 22.71
C THR A 339 11.42 5.30 21.98
N SER A 340 12.63 5.45 21.44
CA SER A 340 13.04 6.68 20.75
C SER A 340 12.23 6.94 19.48
N VAL A 341 11.59 8.11 19.40
CA VAL A 341 10.95 8.60 18.17
C VAL A 341 12.04 8.98 17.15
N VAL A 342 11.94 8.43 15.94
CA VAL A 342 12.86 8.73 14.85
C VAL A 342 12.29 9.87 14.00
N GLU A 343 12.98 11.00 13.98
CA GLU A 343 12.67 12.13 13.11
C GLU A 343 13.04 11.81 11.65
N ILE A 344 12.07 11.85 10.75
CA ILE A 344 12.27 11.62 9.32
C ILE A 344 11.80 12.83 8.52
N THR A 345 12.63 13.21 7.54
CA THR A 345 12.25 14.16 6.50
C THR A 345 11.76 13.36 5.28
N PRO A 346 10.48 13.46 4.89
CA PRO A 346 9.94 12.73 3.75
C PRO A 346 10.48 13.28 2.43
N GLU A 347 10.45 12.46 1.38
CA GLU A 347 10.59 12.95 0.01
C GLU A 347 9.29 13.68 -0.38
N VAL A 348 9.40 14.96 -0.77
CA VAL A 348 8.25 15.79 -1.14
C VAL A 348 8.11 15.82 -2.67
N PHE A 349 6.93 15.46 -3.16
CA PHE A 349 6.57 15.37 -4.57
C PHE A 349 5.34 16.24 -4.86
N LYS A 350 4.98 16.28 -6.16
CA LYS A 350 3.77 16.95 -6.67
C LYS A 350 3.55 18.25 -5.92
N ASP A 351 4.52 19.14 -6.04
CA ASP A 351 4.22 20.53 -5.74
C ASP A 351 3.96 20.82 -4.24
N GLY A 352 4.38 19.94 -3.32
CA GLY A 352 4.30 20.13 -1.86
C GLY A 352 3.12 19.42 -1.17
N ASN A 353 2.34 18.63 -1.91
CA ASN A 353 1.14 17.98 -1.38
C ASN A 353 1.24 16.45 -1.24
N MET A 354 2.32 15.84 -1.74
CA MET A 354 2.55 14.41 -1.70
C MET A 354 3.90 14.12 -1.06
N PHE A 355 3.91 13.19 -0.12
CA PHE A 355 5.05 12.88 0.74
C PHE A 355 5.33 11.38 0.64
N ARG A 356 6.61 10.99 0.64
CA ARG A 356 7.01 9.58 0.74
C ARG A 356 7.97 9.39 1.90
N LEU A 357 7.65 8.43 2.75
CA LEU A 357 8.41 8.06 3.93
C LEU A 357 8.94 6.63 3.76
N ARG A 358 10.26 6.46 3.91
CA ARG A 358 10.93 5.16 3.83
C ARG A 358 11.51 4.78 5.19
N CYS A 359 10.89 3.81 5.83
CA CYS A 359 11.20 3.29 7.14
C CYS A 359 11.81 1.89 6.98
N PHE A 360 13.15 1.79 6.96
CA PHE A 360 13.86 0.53 6.70
C PHE A 360 13.89 -0.44 7.87
N GLN A 361 13.62 0.05 9.08
CA GLN A 361 13.55 -0.74 10.31
C GLN A 361 12.18 -0.51 10.98
N PRO A 362 11.66 -1.47 11.74
CA PRO A 362 10.52 -1.21 12.63
C PRO A 362 10.82 -0.09 13.63
N GLY A 363 9.88 0.82 13.82
CA GLY A 363 10.05 1.96 14.73
C GLY A 363 8.85 2.90 14.77
N ILE A 364 9.02 3.99 15.53
CA ILE A 364 8.11 5.14 15.58
C ILE A 364 8.75 6.27 14.79
N PHE A 365 8.07 6.73 13.74
CA PHE A 365 8.61 7.70 12.80
C PHE A 365 7.81 8.98 12.81
N HIS A 366 8.40 10.09 13.27
CA HIS A 366 7.81 11.41 13.18
C HIS A 366 8.17 12.07 11.86
N CYS A 367 7.15 12.49 11.10
CA CYS A 367 7.33 13.24 9.88
C CYS A 367 7.45 14.75 10.17
N ARG A 368 8.63 15.31 9.92
CA ARG A 368 8.91 16.75 10.15
C ARG A 368 8.00 17.71 9.37
N GLU A 369 7.56 17.31 8.17
CA GLU A 369 6.75 18.18 7.29
C GLU A 369 5.27 18.22 7.65
N THR A 370 4.72 17.12 8.16
CA THR A 370 3.27 17.00 8.38
C THR A 370 2.87 16.71 9.83
N GLY A 371 3.85 16.47 10.71
CA GLY A 371 3.62 16.13 12.12
C GLY A 371 2.96 14.76 12.34
N LEU A 372 2.82 13.94 11.29
CA LEU A 372 2.29 12.58 11.41
C LEU A 372 3.33 11.70 12.11
N LEU A 373 2.89 10.81 13.01
CA LEU A 373 3.72 9.67 13.41
C LEU A 373 3.19 8.34 12.86
N PHE A 374 4.12 7.51 12.44
CA PHE A 374 3.87 6.17 11.95
C PHE A 374 4.55 5.14 12.86
N VAL A 375 3.79 4.15 13.32
CA VAL A 375 4.34 2.99 14.03
C VAL A 375 4.32 1.79 13.09
N GLY A 376 5.50 1.33 12.68
CA GLY A 376 5.61 0.26 11.69
C GLY A 376 6.95 0.17 11.00
N VAL A 377 6.97 -0.43 9.81
CA VAL A 377 8.13 -0.53 8.91
C VAL A 377 7.62 -0.51 7.47
N GLY A 378 8.33 0.11 6.54
CA GLY A 378 7.94 0.09 5.14
C GLY A 378 8.18 1.37 4.36
N ASP A 379 7.53 1.47 3.21
CA ASP A 379 7.56 2.60 2.31
C ASP A 379 6.13 3.06 2.08
N VAL A 380 5.80 4.26 2.53
CA VAL A 380 4.46 4.83 2.47
C VAL A 380 4.49 6.15 1.72
N VAL A 381 3.57 6.28 0.77
CA VAL A 381 3.26 7.55 0.12
C VAL A 381 1.94 8.04 0.68
N TYR A 382 1.86 9.33 0.98
CA TYR A 382 0.61 9.94 1.36
C TYR A 382 0.50 11.35 0.80
N GLN A 383 -0.74 11.81 0.63
CA GLN A 383 -1.02 13.13 0.09
C GLN A 383 -2.14 13.80 0.87
N VAL A 384 -2.05 15.11 1.01
CA VAL A 384 -3.15 15.91 1.54
C VAL A 384 -4.21 16.06 0.45
N ILE A 385 -5.46 15.72 0.75
CA ILE A 385 -6.59 15.87 -0.15
C ILE A 385 -7.64 16.80 0.46
N PRO A 386 -8.44 17.49 -0.37
CA PRO A 386 -9.48 18.37 0.14
C PRO A 386 -10.57 17.59 0.88
N TRP A 387 -11.15 18.23 1.90
CA TRP A 387 -12.36 17.73 2.54
C TRP A 387 -13.60 18.06 1.70
N ASP A 388 -14.57 17.14 1.71
CA ASP A 388 -15.96 17.45 1.33
C ASP A 388 -16.65 18.12 2.53
N VAL A 389 -16.56 19.46 2.57
CA VAL A 389 -17.06 20.26 3.70
C VAL A 389 -18.58 20.22 3.76
N ASP A 390 -19.27 20.19 2.61
CA ASP A 390 -20.73 20.14 2.54
C ASP A 390 -21.25 18.82 3.16
N PHE A 391 -20.59 17.70 2.83
CA PHE A 391 -20.89 16.41 3.45
C PHE A 391 -20.71 16.45 4.97
N LEU A 392 -19.57 16.95 5.47
CA LEU A 392 -19.32 17.03 6.92
C LEU A 392 -20.34 17.92 7.63
N CYS A 393 -20.64 19.09 7.06
CA CYS A 393 -21.65 20.00 7.59
C CYS A 393 -23.03 19.33 7.68
N SER A 394 -23.41 18.51 6.68
CA SER A 394 -24.66 17.73 6.71
C SER A 394 -24.74 16.73 7.88
N LYS A 395 -23.59 16.34 8.45
CA LYS A 395 -23.47 15.47 9.62
C LYS A 395 -23.26 16.23 10.93
N GLY A 396 -23.29 17.57 10.90
CA GLY A 396 -23.00 18.41 12.07
C GLY A 396 -21.52 18.40 12.49
N LEU A 397 -20.64 18.02 11.57
CA LEU A 397 -19.20 17.92 11.76
C LEU A 397 -18.45 18.96 10.93
N ARG A 398 -17.21 19.24 11.33
CA ARG A 398 -16.25 20.02 10.55
C ARG A 398 -14.86 19.40 10.65
N PRO A 399 -13.95 19.70 9.71
CA PRO A 399 -12.55 19.31 9.82
C PRO A 399 -11.89 19.83 11.11
N ALA A 400 -11.00 19.02 11.68
CA ALA A 400 -10.11 19.35 12.80
C ALA A 400 -8.63 19.07 12.47
N GLY A 401 -8.35 18.64 11.23
CA GLY A 401 -7.01 18.47 10.67
C GLY A 401 -7.07 18.28 9.16
N PRO A 402 -5.92 18.19 8.49
CA PRO A 402 -5.86 17.78 7.08
C PRO A 402 -6.44 16.37 6.88
N LEU A 403 -6.99 16.10 5.70
CA LEU A 403 -7.35 14.75 5.26
C LEU A 403 -6.17 14.15 4.49
N PHE A 404 -5.65 13.04 4.96
CA PHE A 404 -4.50 12.36 4.36
C PHE A 404 -4.97 11.11 3.64
N ARG A 405 -4.66 11.00 2.35
CA ARG A 405 -4.77 9.76 1.57
C ARG A 405 -3.45 9.05 1.60
N PHE A 406 -3.44 7.82 2.09
CA PHE A 406 -2.25 6.99 2.19
C PHE A 406 -2.22 5.90 1.13
N THR A 407 -1.01 5.46 0.79
CA THR A 407 -0.71 4.38 -0.15
C THR A 407 0.58 3.71 0.31
N VAL A 408 0.47 2.50 0.83
CA VAL A 408 1.65 1.73 1.23
C VAL A 408 2.24 1.04 0.01
N ILE A 409 3.49 1.34 -0.30
CA ILE A 409 4.24 0.68 -1.36
C ILE A 409 4.72 -0.69 -0.88
N THR A 410 5.30 -0.75 0.33
CA THR A 410 5.77 -1.99 0.97
C THR A 410 5.69 -1.87 2.49
N GLY A 411 5.58 -3.00 3.20
CA GLY A 411 5.70 -3.06 4.66
C GLY A 411 4.37 -3.01 5.40
N SER A 412 4.44 -2.82 6.72
CA SER A 412 3.28 -2.86 7.62
C SER A 412 3.37 -1.76 8.67
N PHE A 413 2.32 -0.96 8.76
CA PHE A 413 2.15 0.02 9.82
C PHE A 413 0.83 -0.25 10.54
N HIS A 414 0.83 -0.09 11.85
CA HIS A 414 -0.26 -0.55 12.71
C HIS A 414 -0.83 0.58 13.55
N GLN A 415 -0.09 1.66 13.75
CA GLN A 415 -0.64 2.87 14.37
C GLN A 415 -0.27 4.11 13.57
N LEU A 416 -1.22 5.03 13.55
CA LEU A 416 -1.08 6.35 12.95
C LEU A 416 -1.44 7.40 14.01
N TYR A 417 -0.55 8.37 14.21
CA TYR A 417 -0.80 9.50 15.09
C TYR A 417 -1.12 10.72 14.23
N LEU A 418 -2.37 11.16 14.30
CA LEU A 418 -2.90 12.29 13.55
C LEU A 418 -2.77 13.57 14.38
N PRO A 419 -2.09 14.63 13.88
CA PRO A 419 -1.86 15.84 14.66
C PRO A 419 -3.15 16.67 14.83
N HIS A 420 -3.39 17.12 16.06
CA HIS A 420 -4.44 18.09 16.38
C HIS A 420 -3.87 19.35 17.04
N CYS A 421 -4.70 20.38 17.12
CA CYS A 421 -4.35 21.66 17.73
C CYS A 421 -5.20 22.00 18.96
N GLN A 422 -6.02 21.08 19.48
CA GLN A 422 -6.89 21.36 20.63
C GLN A 422 -6.11 21.55 21.94
N LEU A 423 -6.32 22.67 22.65
CA LEU A 423 -5.59 23.02 23.89
C LEU A 423 -6.29 22.63 25.20
N THR A 424 -7.51 22.09 25.12
CA THR A 424 -8.35 21.78 26.30
C THR A 424 -8.82 20.33 26.25
N SER A 425 -9.51 19.88 27.30
CA SER A 425 -10.14 18.54 27.37
C SER A 425 -11.14 18.27 26.23
N ASP A 426 -11.51 19.27 25.44
CA ASP A 426 -12.25 19.11 24.19
C ASP A 426 -11.54 18.25 23.14
N ALA A 427 -10.25 17.92 23.33
CA ALA A 427 -9.55 16.94 22.51
C ALA A 427 -10.25 15.56 22.54
N LEU A 428 -10.97 15.25 23.63
CA LEU A 428 -11.79 14.04 23.76
C LEU A 428 -13.03 14.04 22.86
N LYS A 429 -13.41 15.19 22.27
CA LYS A 429 -14.52 15.30 21.32
C LYS A 429 -14.10 15.06 19.86
N LEU A 430 -12.80 14.89 19.61
CA LEU A 430 -12.29 14.58 18.28
C LEU A 430 -12.75 13.18 17.86
N SER A 431 -13.03 13.04 16.57
CA SER A 431 -13.28 11.74 15.94
C SER A 431 -12.42 11.61 14.69
N VAL A 432 -12.10 10.38 14.33
CA VAL A 432 -11.34 10.12 13.10
C VAL A 432 -12.32 9.75 11.99
N ALA A 433 -12.35 10.53 10.92
CA ALA A 433 -13.04 10.14 9.71
C ALA A 433 -12.15 9.19 8.90
N HIS A 434 -12.68 8.03 8.57
CA HIS A 434 -12.11 7.04 7.67
C HIS A 434 -12.91 7.04 6.38
N VAL A 435 -12.34 7.61 5.31
CA VAL A 435 -13.00 7.75 4.01
C VAL A 435 -12.50 6.65 3.07
N THR A 436 -13.41 5.76 2.70
CA THR A 436 -13.22 4.75 1.65
C THR A 436 -14.13 5.09 0.48
N GLY A 437 -13.80 4.66 -0.75
CA GLY A 437 -14.41 5.18 -1.99
C GLY A 437 -15.93 5.42 -1.96
N ASP A 438 -16.68 4.56 -1.26
CA ASP A 438 -18.15 4.59 -1.20
C ASP A 438 -18.72 4.96 0.19
N SER A 439 -17.90 5.15 1.22
CA SER A 439 -18.38 5.41 2.59
C SER A 439 -17.42 6.23 3.46
N VAL A 440 -17.99 6.93 4.44
CA VAL A 440 -17.26 7.60 5.52
C VAL A 440 -17.65 6.98 6.84
N ASP A 441 -16.70 6.32 7.49
CA ASP A 441 -16.86 5.77 8.84
C ASP A 441 -16.22 6.72 9.86
N PHE A 442 -16.86 6.90 11.02
CA PHE A 442 -16.29 7.69 12.11
C PHE A 442 -15.79 6.76 13.20
N ILE A 443 -14.47 6.74 13.37
CA ILE A 443 -13.75 5.93 14.35
C ILE A 443 -13.54 6.79 15.59
N THR A 444 -13.97 6.29 16.75
CA THR A 444 -13.64 6.89 18.04
C THR A 444 -12.13 6.72 18.29
N PRO A 445 -11.39 7.78 18.67
CA PRO A 445 -9.98 7.68 19.02
C PRO A 445 -9.70 6.60 20.07
N GLY A 446 -8.61 5.85 19.90
CA GLY A 446 -8.15 4.94 20.95
C GLY A 446 -7.52 5.72 22.11
N GLN A 447 -6.64 6.67 21.78
CA GLN A 447 -6.00 7.57 22.74
C GLN A 447 -5.85 8.97 22.12
N VAL A 448 -5.93 9.99 22.97
CA VAL A 448 -5.72 11.39 22.58
C VAL A 448 -4.66 11.97 23.50
N THR A 449 -3.53 12.38 22.93
CA THR A 449 -2.42 13.04 23.64
C THR A 449 -2.61 14.56 23.60
N GLU A 450 -1.59 15.32 24.01
CA GLU A 450 -1.62 16.78 23.89
C GLU A 450 -1.62 17.26 22.42
N HIS A 451 -1.05 16.46 21.51
CA HIS A 451 -0.82 16.88 20.12
C HIS A 451 -1.33 15.89 19.08
N HIS A 452 -1.67 14.65 19.47
CA HIS A 452 -2.04 13.60 18.53
C HIS A 452 -3.25 12.79 18.96
N VAL A 453 -4.07 12.45 17.97
CA VAL A 453 -5.06 11.39 18.07
C VAL A 453 -4.43 10.10 17.54
N ILE A 454 -4.46 9.05 18.36
CA ILE A 454 -3.87 7.75 18.06
C ILE A 454 -4.96 6.79 17.59
N ILE A 455 -4.72 6.17 16.43
CA ILE A 455 -5.57 5.11 15.89
C ILE A 455 -4.76 3.89 15.50
N ASP A 456 -5.35 2.71 15.71
CA ASP A 456 -4.87 1.47 15.13
C ASP A 456 -5.34 1.39 13.67
N VAL A 457 -4.41 1.13 12.75
CA VAL A 457 -4.66 1.01 11.32
C VAL A 457 -4.40 -0.41 10.86
N SER A 458 -5.43 -1.03 10.27
CA SER A 458 -5.37 -2.37 9.66
C SER A 458 -5.11 -2.34 8.15
N GLY A 459 -5.08 -1.13 7.58
CA GLY A 459 -4.90 -0.85 6.17
C GLY A 459 -4.93 0.65 5.94
N PHE A 460 -4.42 1.10 4.79
CA PHE A 460 -4.31 2.51 4.48
C PHE A 460 -5.35 2.94 3.45
N SER A 461 -5.99 4.06 3.75
CA SER A 461 -7.06 4.69 2.98
C SER A 461 -6.97 6.20 3.20
N CYS A 462 -8.09 6.90 3.38
CA CYS A 462 -8.07 8.32 3.74
C CYS A 462 -8.45 8.50 5.22
N PHE A 463 -7.60 9.18 5.99
CA PHE A 463 -7.83 9.47 7.41
C PHE A 463 -7.67 10.95 7.69
N GLY A 464 -8.55 11.49 8.52
CA GLY A 464 -8.47 12.88 8.98
C GLY A 464 -9.30 13.09 10.23
N LEU A 465 -8.98 14.16 10.97
CA LEU A 465 -9.70 14.49 12.20
C LEU A 465 -10.91 15.37 11.92
N VAL A 466 -12.01 15.08 12.63
CA VAL A 466 -13.24 15.86 12.61
C VAL A 466 -13.67 16.20 14.04
N THR A 467 -14.42 17.28 14.18
CA THR A 467 -14.99 17.74 15.46
C THR A 467 -16.41 18.26 15.25
N PRO A 468 -17.30 18.25 16.26
CA PRO A 468 -18.61 18.88 16.16
C PRO A 468 -18.52 20.36 15.79
N VAL A 469 -19.41 20.84 14.91
CA VAL A 469 -19.44 22.25 14.47
C VAL A 469 -19.58 23.23 15.64
N ALA A 470 -20.27 22.83 16.71
CA ALA A 470 -20.49 23.63 17.91
C ALA A 470 -19.24 23.81 18.80
N SER A 471 -18.16 23.09 18.55
CA SER A 471 -16.92 23.22 19.33
C SER A 471 -16.24 24.56 19.03
N ASN A 472 -16.07 25.40 20.05
CA ASN A 472 -15.36 26.69 19.97
C ASN A 472 -14.25 26.79 21.04
N SER A 473 -13.72 25.64 21.43
CA SER A 473 -12.63 25.56 22.40
C SER A 473 -11.33 26.13 21.82
N PRO A 474 -10.46 26.73 22.66
CA PRO A 474 -9.20 27.29 22.19
C PRO A 474 -8.30 26.25 21.52
N ILE A 475 -7.64 26.68 20.45
CA ILE A 475 -6.71 25.87 19.66
C ILE A 475 -5.34 26.53 19.58
N SER A 476 -4.31 25.71 19.43
CA SER A 476 -2.98 26.14 19.02
C SER A 476 -3.09 26.69 17.61
N GLY A 477 -2.79 27.98 17.46
CA GLY A 477 -2.91 28.75 16.25
C GLY A 477 -1.59 29.34 15.78
N LEU A 478 -1.65 29.96 14.61
CA LEU A 478 -0.54 30.59 13.91
C LEU A 478 -0.97 31.95 13.39
N VAL A 479 -0.11 32.95 13.57
CA VAL A 479 -0.17 34.24 12.89
C VAL A 479 0.92 34.25 11.81
N LEU A 480 0.53 33.99 10.56
CA LEU A 480 1.46 34.00 9.43
C LEU A 480 1.45 35.37 8.74
N ILE A 481 2.63 35.79 8.30
CA ILE A 481 2.84 37.09 7.66
C ILE A 481 3.35 36.90 6.24
N PHE A 482 2.68 37.51 5.28
CA PHE A 482 3.12 37.59 3.89
C PHE A 482 3.34 39.04 3.49
N SER A 483 4.49 39.33 2.91
CA SER A 483 4.88 40.68 2.48
C SER A 483 4.78 40.83 0.97
N GLN A 484 4.10 41.88 0.52
CA GLN A 484 4.07 42.28 -0.88
C GLN A 484 4.76 43.65 -1.04
N LEU A 485 5.99 43.62 -1.56
CA LEU A 485 6.84 44.81 -1.66
C LEU A 485 6.29 45.85 -2.64
N SER A 486 5.66 45.41 -3.75
CA SER A 486 5.12 46.32 -4.78
C SER A 486 4.04 47.25 -4.26
N THR A 487 3.29 46.80 -3.25
CA THR A 487 2.20 47.56 -2.65
C THR A 487 2.51 48.00 -1.23
N CYS A 488 3.70 47.72 -0.68
CA CYS A 488 4.02 47.94 0.75
C CYS A 488 2.95 47.36 1.70
N SER A 489 2.35 46.22 1.34
CA SER A 489 1.30 45.57 2.12
C SER A 489 1.82 44.33 2.83
N LEU A 490 1.40 44.15 4.08
CA LEU A 490 1.48 42.89 4.80
C LEU A 490 0.10 42.24 4.85
N PHE A 491 0.05 40.94 4.57
CA PHE A 491 -1.13 40.12 4.74
C PHE A 491 -0.95 39.21 5.94
N ILE A 492 -1.88 39.28 6.89
CA ILE A 492 -1.84 38.52 8.13
C ILE A 492 -2.91 37.44 8.06
N LEU A 493 -2.50 36.18 8.24
CA LEU A 493 -3.39 35.03 8.23
C LEU A 493 -3.43 34.45 9.64
N LEU A 494 -4.64 34.28 10.15
CA LEU A 494 -4.89 33.48 11.35
C LEU A 494 -5.22 32.07 10.90
N LEU A 495 -4.40 31.10 11.28
CA LEU A 495 -4.54 29.68 10.93
C LEU A 495 -4.36 28.80 12.17
N GLN A 496 -4.77 27.55 12.08
CA GLN A 496 -4.48 26.52 13.08
C GLN A 496 -3.06 25.96 12.93
N ARG A 497 -2.48 25.45 14.03
CA ARG A 497 -1.10 24.93 14.07
C ARG A 497 -0.85 23.71 13.19
N ASN A 498 -1.85 22.84 13.00
CA ASN A 498 -1.74 21.60 12.22
C ASN A 498 -2.00 21.78 10.71
N VAL A 499 -1.80 22.98 10.18
CA VAL A 499 -1.87 23.27 8.73
C VAL A 499 -0.59 22.83 8.00
N ASN A 500 -0.71 22.43 6.73
CA ASN A 500 0.44 22.20 5.85
C ASN A 500 1.10 23.53 5.46
N LEU A 501 2.05 24.01 6.25
CA LEU A 501 2.70 25.30 6.06
C LEU A 501 3.39 25.45 4.68
N PRO A 502 4.17 24.47 4.17
CA PRO A 502 4.72 24.53 2.81
C PRO A 502 3.66 24.79 1.73
N GLN A 503 2.48 24.16 1.84
CA GLN A 503 1.36 24.39 0.92
C GLN A 503 0.82 25.82 1.05
N VAL A 504 0.57 26.32 2.27
CA VAL A 504 0.08 27.70 2.50
C VAL A 504 1.02 28.73 1.87
N ILE A 505 2.33 28.59 2.12
CA ILE A 505 3.35 29.52 1.62
C ILE A 505 3.34 29.55 0.10
N LYS A 506 3.26 28.37 -0.52
CA LYS A 506 3.22 28.24 -1.96
C LYS A 506 1.96 28.84 -2.57
N ASP A 507 0.78 28.50 -2.05
CA ASP A 507 -0.50 28.98 -2.58
C ASP A 507 -0.57 30.51 -2.56
N TRP A 508 -0.05 31.12 -1.49
CA TRP A 508 0.07 32.57 -1.38
C TRP A 508 1.06 33.18 -2.36
N LYS A 509 2.25 32.58 -2.50
CA LYS A 509 3.22 33.04 -3.49
C LYS A 509 2.67 32.99 -4.91
N GLN A 510 1.91 31.94 -5.27
CA GLN A 510 1.31 31.80 -6.60
C GLN A 510 0.17 32.80 -6.85
N ARG A 511 -0.70 33.03 -5.86
CA ARG A 511 -1.90 33.85 -6.04
C ARG A 511 -1.65 35.36 -5.98
N SER A 512 -0.75 35.82 -5.11
CA SER A 512 -0.53 37.25 -4.85
C SER A 512 0.91 37.71 -5.11
N GLY A 513 1.85 36.79 -5.30
CA GLY A 513 3.28 37.12 -5.36
C GLY A 513 3.87 37.55 -4.02
N ALA A 514 3.11 37.47 -2.93
CA ALA A 514 3.58 37.86 -1.60
C ALA A 514 4.56 36.80 -1.05
N GLU A 515 5.61 37.28 -0.40
CA GLU A 515 6.64 36.42 0.20
C GLU A 515 6.37 36.15 1.67
N TYR A 516 6.54 34.91 2.10
CA TYR A 516 6.43 34.56 3.51
C TYR A 516 7.54 35.21 4.34
N VAL A 517 7.17 35.80 5.48
CA VAL A 517 8.09 36.39 6.44
C VAL A 517 8.22 35.46 7.63
N GLU A 518 9.42 34.93 7.84
CA GLU A 518 9.69 33.99 8.93
C GLU A 518 9.70 34.72 10.28
N THR A 519 8.81 34.30 11.17
CA THR A 519 8.60 34.87 12.51
C THR A 519 8.26 33.76 13.50
N ILE A 520 8.18 34.08 14.80
CA ILE A 520 7.56 33.19 15.80
C ILE A 520 6.03 33.32 15.64
N PRO A 521 5.36 32.34 15.02
CA PRO A 521 3.97 32.52 14.60
C PRO A 521 2.97 32.02 15.65
N ASP A 522 3.43 31.28 16.66
CA ASP A 522 2.58 30.55 17.59
C ASP A 522 1.73 31.45 18.48
N CYS A 523 0.44 31.13 18.57
CA CYS A 523 -0.51 31.82 19.43
C CYS A 523 -1.67 30.89 19.84
N GLU A 524 -2.55 31.38 20.71
CA GLU A 524 -3.83 30.73 20.99
C GLU A 524 -4.94 31.44 20.21
N LEU A 525 -5.72 30.66 19.45
CA LEU A 525 -6.88 31.15 18.71
C LEU A 525 -8.16 30.46 19.17
N ILE A 526 -9.25 31.21 19.22
CA ILE A 526 -10.57 30.70 19.59
C ILE A 526 -11.45 30.72 18.34
N PRO A 527 -11.98 29.57 17.89
CA PRO A 527 -12.89 29.51 16.75
C PRO A 527 -14.04 30.50 16.90
N ASN A 528 -14.36 31.20 15.81
CA ASN A 528 -15.42 32.20 15.75
C ASN A 528 -15.21 33.48 16.58
N GLN A 529 -14.06 33.63 17.26
CA GLN A 529 -13.73 34.85 18.01
C GLN A 529 -13.38 36.00 17.06
N MET A 530 -13.75 37.22 17.46
CA MET A 530 -13.34 38.45 16.79
C MET A 530 -11.97 38.89 17.32
N TYR A 531 -11.06 39.19 16.39
CA TYR A 531 -9.74 39.73 16.68
C TYR A 531 -9.56 41.10 16.04
N LYS A 532 -8.69 41.92 16.63
CA LYS A 532 -8.22 43.21 16.09
C LYS A 532 -6.72 43.15 15.85
N MET A 533 -6.27 43.89 14.85
CA MET A 533 -4.85 44.05 14.53
C MET A 533 -4.41 45.47 14.84
N SER A 534 -3.31 45.62 15.56
CA SER A 534 -2.57 46.87 15.68
C SER A 534 -1.23 46.74 14.96
N ALA A 535 -0.83 47.80 14.27
CA ALA A 535 0.44 47.86 13.57
C ALA A 535 1.05 49.26 13.69
N GLU A 536 2.25 49.37 14.26
CA GLU A 536 2.94 50.65 14.46
C GLU A 536 4.38 50.60 13.92
N PRO A 537 4.78 51.50 12.99
CA PRO A 537 3.93 52.44 12.26
C PRO A 537 3.15 51.73 11.14
N SER A 538 1.90 52.15 10.90
CA SER A 538 1.11 51.76 9.73
C SER A 538 0.29 52.94 9.21
N THR A 539 -0.10 52.87 7.94
CA THR A 539 -0.95 53.90 7.30
C THR A 539 -2.42 53.51 7.34
N PHE A 540 -2.72 52.22 7.19
CA PHE A 540 -4.07 51.70 7.12
C PHE A 540 -4.11 50.20 7.44
N ILE A 541 -5.18 49.75 8.08
CA ILE A 541 -5.44 48.34 8.38
C ILE A 541 -6.87 48.04 7.94
N GLN A 542 -7.07 46.95 7.19
CA GLN A 542 -8.40 46.45 6.85
C GLN A 542 -8.51 44.93 6.98
N PRO A 543 -9.65 44.42 7.49
CA PRO A 543 -10.68 45.14 8.23
C PRO A 543 -10.17 45.60 9.62
N GLU A 544 -10.93 46.46 10.31
CA GLU A 544 -10.61 46.88 11.69
C GLU A 544 -10.63 45.68 12.67
N SER A 545 -11.59 44.78 12.46
CA SER A 545 -11.70 43.52 13.19
C SER A 545 -12.12 42.39 12.26
N SER A 546 -11.62 41.18 12.51
CA SER A 546 -11.93 40.00 11.70
C SER A 546 -12.26 38.82 12.60
N LYS A 547 -13.26 38.03 12.17
CA LYS A 547 -13.62 36.76 12.80
C LYS A 547 -12.62 35.68 12.38
N PHE A 548 -12.12 34.90 13.32
CA PHE A 548 -11.31 33.73 12.98
C PHE A 548 -12.22 32.62 12.44
N VAL A 549 -12.13 32.32 11.14
CA VAL A 549 -12.97 31.34 10.41
C VAL A 549 -12.16 30.26 9.67
N ASN A 550 -10.86 30.46 9.46
CA ASN A 550 -10.01 29.51 8.74
C ASN A 550 -9.80 28.16 9.47
N PHE A 551 -10.35 28.00 10.68
CA PHE A 551 -10.35 26.71 11.39
C PHE A 551 -11.27 25.67 10.72
N SER A 552 -12.23 26.09 9.88
CA SER A 552 -13.19 25.20 9.22
C SER A 552 -12.90 24.93 7.74
N ASP A 553 -11.96 25.67 7.13
CA ASP A 553 -11.63 25.56 5.72
C ASP A 553 -10.14 25.19 5.55
N TYR A 554 -9.90 23.98 5.02
CA TYR A 554 -8.56 23.46 4.71
C TYR A 554 -8.22 23.55 3.21
N ASN A 555 -9.13 24.14 2.42
CA ASN A 555 -9.02 24.26 0.98
C ASN A 555 -8.60 25.67 0.56
N ASN A 556 -8.88 26.69 1.39
CA ASN A 556 -8.56 28.08 1.08
C ASN A 556 -8.11 28.89 2.30
N PHE A 557 -6.88 29.42 2.26
CA PHE A 557 -6.31 30.23 3.34
C PHE A 557 -6.44 31.72 3.04
N LEU A 558 -7.45 32.37 3.64
CA LEU A 558 -7.70 33.79 3.46
C LEU A 558 -6.94 34.63 4.49
N ALA A 559 -6.50 35.84 4.08
CA ALA A 559 -5.96 36.81 5.03
C ALA A 559 -7.08 37.32 5.92
N SER A 560 -6.79 37.39 7.21
CA SER A 560 -7.66 38.01 8.20
C SER A 560 -7.47 39.51 8.25
N PHE A 561 -6.27 40.00 7.92
CA PHE A 561 -5.96 41.44 7.87
C PHE A 561 -5.01 41.76 6.72
N GLN A 562 -5.15 42.96 6.18
CA GLN A 562 -4.15 43.62 5.34
C GLN A 562 -3.69 44.89 6.06
N VAL A 563 -2.38 45.01 6.25
CA VAL A 563 -1.72 46.17 6.87
C VAL A 563 -0.91 46.88 5.79
N GLN A 564 -1.20 48.16 5.59
CA GLN A 564 -0.52 49.01 4.63
C GLN A 564 0.55 49.85 5.33
N LEU A 565 1.79 49.75 4.85
CA LEU A 565 2.93 50.49 5.39
C LEU A 565 3.30 51.65 4.46
N ALA A 566 3.94 52.68 5.02
CA ALA A 566 4.61 53.70 4.21
C ALA A 566 5.94 53.14 3.65
N ALA A 567 6.39 53.66 2.51
CA ALA A 567 7.51 53.10 1.76
C ALA A 567 8.87 53.15 2.50
N ASP A 568 9.01 54.03 3.49
CA ASP A 568 10.20 54.22 4.31
C ASP A 568 10.23 53.35 5.58
N VAL A 569 9.14 52.64 5.89
CA VAL A 569 9.03 51.80 7.09
C VAL A 569 9.89 50.55 6.94
N ARG A 570 10.91 50.43 7.80
CA ARG A 570 11.80 49.26 7.86
C ARG A 570 11.51 48.33 9.03
N ARG A 571 10.77 48.80 10.03
CA ARG A 571 10.43 48.07 11.24
C ARG A 571 8.99 48.37 11.61
N VAL A 572 8.20 47.33 11.82
CA VAL A 572 6.80 47.44 12.28
C VAL A 572 6.57 46.51 13.45
N GLU A 573 5.91 47.01 14.49
CA GLU A 573 5.39 46.19 15.58
C GLU A 573 3.94 45.82 15.28
N LEU A 574 3.65 44.52 15.28
CA LEU A 574 2.33 43.96 15.06
C LEU A 574 1.81 43.36 16.37
N GLN A 575 0.54 43.62 16.68
CA GLN A 575 -0.15 43.04 17.83
C GLN A 575 -1.52 42.53 17.42
N LEU A 576 -1.79 41.25 17.72
CA LEU A 576 -3.11 40.66 17.62
C LEU A 576 -3.79 40.77 18.98
N MET A 577 -5.00 41.31 18.99
CA MET A 577 -5.74 41.59 20.22
C MET A 577 -7.12 40.94 20.18
N THR A 578 -7.61 40.51 21.33
CA THR A 578 -8.97 40.03 21.53
C THR A 578 -9.66 40.82 22.63
N SER A 579 -10.95 41.08 22.47
CA SER A 579 -11.77 41.67 23.54
C SER A 579 -12.34 40.56 24.42
N VAL A 580 -11.93 40.51 25.68
CA VAL A 580 -12.50 39.57 26.67
C VAL A 580 -13.43 40.36 27.60
N THR A 581 -14.69 39.94 27.71
CA THR A 581 -15.58 40.40 28.79
C THR A 581 -15.35 39.52 30.02
N PRO A 582 -14.77 40.04 31.12
CA PRO A 582 -14.32 39.19 32.24
C PRO A 582 -15.45 38.48 32.99
N LEU A 583 -16.69 39.02 32.95
CA LEU A 583 -17.84 38.51 33.68
C LEU A 583 -19.14 38.77 32.89
N PRO A 584 -19.88 37.74 32.43
CA PRO A 584 -21.11 37.89 31.66
C PRO A 584 -22.21 38.68 32.37
N LEU A 585 -22.21 38.66 33.71
CA LEU A 585 -23.26 39.26 34.55
C LEU A 585 -23.05 40.75 34.86
N ILE A 586 -21.85 41.31 34.63
CA ILE A 586 -21.50 42.69 35.04
C ILE A 586 -20.68 43.44 33.96
N GLY A 587 -20.65 42.94 32.73
CA GLY A 587 -19.84 43.49 31.62
C GLY A 587 -20.15 44.94 31.21
N TRP A 588 -21.19 45.56 31.75
CA TRP A 588 -21.51 46.98 31.54
C TRP A 588 -20.76 47.93 32.49
N LEU A 589 -20.20 47.44 33.60
CA LEU A 589 -19.50 48.26 34.61
C LEU A 589 -17.99 48.38 34.37
N PHE A 590 -17.39 47.40 33.71
CA PHE A 590 -15.97 47.37 33.37
C PHE A 590 -15.91 47.16 31.87
N GLY A 591 -15.62 48.22 31.10
CA GLY A 591 -15.54 48.13 29.64
C GLY A 591 -14.68 46.96 29.16
N SER A 592 -14.89 46.51 27.92
CA SER A 592 -14.14 45.40 27.34
C SER A 592 -12.64 45.65 27.47
N ILE A 593 -11.93 44.72 28.12
CA ILE A 593 -10.47 44.78 28.21
C ILE A 593 -9.92 44.13 26.94
N GLU A 594 -9.16 44.89 26.16
CA GLU A 594 -8.39 44.34 25.04
C GLU A 594 -7.15 43.65 25.59
N SER A 595 -6.99 42.38 25.26
CA SER A 595 -5.85 41.55 25.64
C SER A 595 -5.02 41.23 24.42
N VAL A 596 -3.71 41.46 24.49
CA VAL A 596 -2.76 41.10 23.44
C VAL A 596 -2.51 39.59 23.51
N VAL A 597 -2.90 38.87 22.46
CA VAL A 597 -2.73 37.41 22.36
C VAL A 597 -1.48 37.01 21.58
N TRP A 598 -0.96 37.91 20.75
CA TRP A 598 0.27 37.71 19.99
C TRP A 598 0.90 39.07 19.68
N ARG A 599 2.23 39.13 19.71
CA ARG A 599 3.01 40.32 19.39
C ARG A 599 4.27 39.92 18.64
N GLN A 600 4.59 40.65 17.59
CA GLN A 600 5.85 40.46 16.87
C GLN A 600 6.38 41.75 16.29
N VAL A 601 7.70 41.90 16.34
CA VAL A 601 8.41 42.96 15.64
C VAL A 601 8.97 42.40 14.34
N VAL A 602 8.56 42.98 13.22
CA VAL A 602 8.98 42.55 11.88
C VAL A 602 9.98 43.55 11.31
N GLN A 603 11.09 43.03 10.80
CA GLN A 603 12.04 43.81 10.00
C GLN A 603 11.76 43.57 8.53
N MET A 604 11.44 44.65 7.80
CA MET A 604 11.24 44.60 6.36
C MET A 604 12.61 44.55 5.68
N LYS A 605 12.81 43.62 4.74
CA LYS A 605 14.01 43.62 3.90
C LYS A 605 14.05 44.94 3.12
N GLY A 606 15.16 45.66 3.21
CA GLY A 606 15.36 46.91 2.47
C GLY A 606 15.25 46.65 0.97
N GLN A 607 14.71 47.63 0.23
CA GLN A 607 14.67 47.62 -1.23
C GLN A 607 16.05 47.50 -1.85
#